data_AF-A0A1E7EK34-F1
#
_entry.id   AF-A0A1E7EK34-F1
#
_cell.length_a   1.000
_cell.length_b   1.000
_cell.length_c   1.000
_cell.angle_alpha   90.00
_cell.angle_beta   90.00
_cell.angle_gamma   90.00
#
_symmetry.space_group_name_H-M   'P 1'
#
loop_
_entity.id
_entity.type
_entity.pdbx_description
1 polymer ?
#
loop_
_entity_poly.entity_id
_entity_poly.type
_entity_poly.pdbx_seq_one_letter_code
_entity_poly.pdbx_strand_id
1 'polypeptide(L)'
;MDDSPLENLSSLVRLSGVNVPARARFVGEALVSSTFSSLTLGLSFGMLGAVGPIGPLVPFMVGSWAGYTFGLINYWRKSSRTAFYYARQYPTLLAHSLSSGNASMERNFRVPVKVVQASELRLRQQKEDDEGDGDGEGDESTDIETGGAITLEDWIRQGGLGRVTWSMLAAQSCRTDVEELQRQERQQIVDNHQEKYG
;
A
#
# COMPACT_ATOMS: atom_id res chain seq x y z
N MET A 1 -16.45 -19.58 -19.68
CA MET A 1 -16.32 -18.12 -19.69
C MET A 1 -17.05 -17.65 -18.45
N ASP A 2 -16.35 -17.71 -17.33
CA ASP A 2 -16.89 -17.38 -16.02
C ASP A 2 -16.37 -15.99 -15.64
N ASP A 3 -17.12 -14.97 -16.08
CA ASP A 3 -16.92 -13.61 -15.61
C ASP A 3 -17.15 -13.62 -14.10
N SER A 4 -16.05 -13.51 -13.35
CA SER A 4 -16.07 -13.66 -11.90
C SER A 4 -16.94 -12.55 -11.31
N PRO A 5 -17.99 -12.86 -10.53
CA PRO A 5 -18.89 -11.86 -9.94
C PRO A 5 -18.15 -10.82 -9.07
N LEU A 6 -16.92 -11.14 -8.66
CA LEU A 6 -15.99 -10.23 -7.99
C LEU A 6 -15.51 -9.07 -8.87
N GLU A 7 -15.40 -9.24 -10.18
CA GLU A 7 -15.00 -8.16 -11.10
C GLU A 7 -16.12 -7.13 -11.30
N ASN A 8 -17.39 -7.57 -11.30
CA ASN A 8 -18.54 -6.68 -11.33
C ASN A 8 -18.71 -5.89 -10.02
N LEU A 9 -18.38 -6.48 -8.87
CA LEU A 9 -18.32 -5.73 -7.60
C LEU A 9 -17.15 -4.75 -7.57
N SER A 10 -16.00 -5.14 -8.10
CA SER A 10 -14.83 -4.27 -8.29
C SER A 10 -15.13 -3.08 -9.19
N SER A 11 -15.88 -3.28 -10.29
CA SER A 11 -16.27 -2.20 -11.20
C SER A 11 -17.28 -1.24 -10.55
N LEU A 12 -18.23 -1.74 -9.74
CA LEU A 12 -19.18 -0.92 -8.99
C LEU A 12 -18.52 -0.11 -7.85
N VAL A 13 -17.51 -0.68 -7.19
CA VAL A 13 -16.68 0.01 -6.19
C VAL A 13 -15.77 1.06 -6.86
N ARG A 14 -15.30 0.81 -8.08
CA ARG A 14 -14.60 1.81 -8.89
C ARG A 14 -15.54 2.95 -9.34
N LEU A 15 -16.78 2.64 -9.73
CA LEU A 15 -17.77 3.62 -10.18
C LEU A 15 -18.27 4.53 -9.04
N SER A 16 -18.53 3.96 -7.86
CA SER A 16 -18.85 4.72 -6.64
C SER A 16 -17.61 5.44 -6.06
N GLY A 17 -16.43 5.00 -6.46
CA GLY A 17 -15.15 5.44 -5.96
C GLY A 17 -14.83 6.93 -6.12
N VAL A 18 -15.48 7.63 -7.06
CA VAL A 18 -15.25 9.07 -7.24
C VAL A 18 -15.76 9.88 -6.04
N ASN A 19 -16.72 9.34 -5.27
CA ASN A 19 -17.32 10.01 -4.10
C ASN A 19 -17.05 9.33 -2.75
N VAL A 20 -16.40 8.16 -2.71
CA VAL A 20 -16.13 7.47 -1.45
C VAL A 20 -14.77 7.92 -0.89
N PRO A 21 -14.71 8.52 0.31
CA PRO A 21 -13.45 8.93 0.93
C PRO A 21 -12.48 7.74 1.02
N ALA A 22 -11.19 7.97 0.78
CA ALA A 22 -10.16 6.92 0.82
C ALA A 22 -10.21 6.09 2.13
N ARG A 23 -10.58 6.72 3.25
CA ARG A 23 -10.76 6.05 4.55
C ARG A 23 -11.87 4.99 4.52
N ALA A 24 -12.99 5.27 3.87
CA ALA A 24 -14.10 4.31 3.77
C ALA A 24 -13.74 3.14 2.85
N ARG A 25 -12.95 3.38 1.80
CA ARG A 25 -12.39 2.30 0.96
C ARG A 25 -11.43 1.40 1.73
N PHE A 26 -10.50 1.98 2.50
CA PHE A 26 -9.58 1.22 3.37
C PHE A 26 -10.35 0.27 4.29
N VAL A 27 -11.32 0.81 5.02
CA VAL A 27 -12.11 0.06 5.98
C VAL A 27 -12.96 -0.99 5.27
N GLY A 28 -13.55 -0.66 4.12
CA GLY A 28 -14.35 -1.59 3.32
C GLY A 28 -13.53 -2.78 2.82
N GLU A 29 -12.37 -2.54 2.21
CA GLU A 29 -11.48 -3.61 1.75
C GLU A 29 -10.99 -4.49 2.90
N ALA A 30 -10.57 -3.87 4.01
CA ALA A 30 -10.12 -4.58 5.20
C ALA A 30 -11.24 -5.48 5.76
N LEU A 31 -12.45 -4.94 5.92
CA LEU A 31 -13.60 -5.66 6.45
C LEU A 31 -14.02 -6.81 5.56
N VAL A 32 -14.08 -6.61 4.24
CA VAL A 32 -14.45 -7.67 3.29
C VAL A 32 -13.42 -8.79 3.32
N SER A 33 -12.13 -8.45 3.27
CA SER A 33 -11.05 -9.45 3.31
C SER A 33 -11.04 -10.23 4.63
N SER A 34 -11.19 -9.54 5.76
CA SER A 34 -11.19 -10.18 7.08
C SER A 34 -12.43 -11.05 7.30
N THR A 35 -13.60 -10.61 6.82
CA THR A 35 -14.85 -11.37 6.95
C THR A 35 -14.79 -12.63 6.11
N PHE A 36 -14.29 -12.53 4.88
CA PHE A 36 -14.12 -13.70 4.02
C PHE A 36 -13.16 -14.71 4.66
N SER A 37 -11.98 -14.27 5.13
CA SER A 37 -11.01 -15.16 5.79
C SER A 37 -11.56 -15.77 7.08
N SER A 38 -12.31 -15.00 7.87
CA SER A 38 -12.99 -15.47 9.07
C SER A 38 -14.00 -16.56 8.76
N LEU A 39 -14.85 -16.37 7.74
CA LEU A 39 -15.86 -17.35 7.36
C LEU A 39 -15.21 -18.63 6.80
N THR A 40 -14.19 -18.49 5.94
CA THR A 40 -13.49 -19.66 5.39
C THR A 40 -12.88 -20.50 6.50
N LEU A 41 -12.11 -19.89 7.41
CA LEU A 41 -11.46 -20.62 8.49
C LEU A 41 -12.46 -21.11 9.53
N GLY A 42 -13.46 -20.31 9.89
CA GLY A 42 -14.53 -20.72 10.78
C GLY A 42 -15.25 -21.97 10.27
N LEU A 43 -15.63 -22.00 8.98
CA LEU A 43 -16.29 -23.15 8.37
C LEU A 43 -15.36 -24.38 8.30
N SER A 44 -14.08 -24.20 7.95
CA SER A 44 -13.11 -25.30 7.93
C SER A 44 -12.92 -25.93 9.31
N PHE A 45 -12.75 -25.11 10.36
CA PHE A 45 -12.63 -25.61 11.73
C PHE A 45 -13.95 -26.18 12.27
N GLY A 46 -15.09 -25.59 11.90
CA GLY A 46 -16.41 -26.10 12.25
C GLY A 46 -16.68 -27.49 11.67
N MET A 47 -16.28 -27.76 10.42
CA MET A 47 -16.35 -29.09 9.81
C MET A 47 -15.48 -30.10 10.54
N LEU A 48 -14.25 -29.74 10.91
CA LEU A 48 -13.38 -30.60 11.72
C LEU A 48 -13.96 -30.86 13.13
N GLY A 49 -14.55 -29.82 13.72
CA GLY A 49 -15.21 -29.87 15.03
C GLY A 49 -16.46 -30.74 15.08
N ALA A 50 -17.18 -30.87 13.96
CA ALA A 50 -18.37 -31.70 13.86
C ALA A 50 -18.07 -33.20 14.07
N VAL A 51 -16.83 -33.63 13.81
CA VAL A 51 -16.37 -35.02 14.01
C VAL A 51 -15.86 -35.23 15.45
N GLY A 52 -15.61 -34.15 16.20
CA GLY A 52 -15.05 -34.20 17.55
C GLY A 52 -16.09 -34.15 18.68
N PRO A 53 -15.71 -34.52 19.91
CA PRO A 53 -16.60 -34.56 21.08
C PRO A 53 -17.07 -33.18 21.57
N ILE A 54 -16.38 -32.11 21.16
CA ILE A 54 -16.66 -30.71 21.57
C ILE A 54 -17.79 -30.09 20.72
N GLY A 55 -18.16 -30.73 19.61
CA GLY A 55 -19.14 -30.21 18.65
C GLY A 55 -18.60 -29.08 17.76
N PRO A 56 -19.38 -28.62 16.77
CA PRO A 56 -18.89 -27.70 15.72
C PRO A 56 -18.78 -26.23 16.16
N LEU A 57 -19.49 -25.81 17.20
CA LEU A 57 -19.63 -24.38 17.56
C LEU A 57 -18.32 -23.78 18.10
N VAL A 58 -17.65 -24.46 19.02
CA VAL A 58 -16.41 -23.93 19.64
C VAL A 58 -15.28 -23.84 18.61
N PRO A 59 -15.01 -24.86 17.79
CA PRO A 59 -14.02 -24.78 16.71
C PRO A 59 -14.37 -23.71 15.67
N PHE A 60 -15.65 -23.52 15.33
CA PHE A 60 -16.07 -22.45 14.44
C PHE A 60 -15.74 -21.05 14.99
N MET A 61 -16.04 -20.79 16.27
CA MET A 61 -15.75 -19.51 16.91
C MET A 61 -14.25 -19.21 16.95
N VAL A 62 -13.44 -20.20 17.34
CA VAL A 62 -11.97 -20.06 17.38
C VAL A 62 -11.40 -19.86 15.98
N GLY A 63 -11.85 -20.66 15.01
CA GLY A 63 -11.44 -20.53 13.60
C GLY A 63 -11.82 -19.18 12.99
N SER A 64 -13.00 -18.66 13.31
CA SER A 64 -13.47 -17.35 12.87
C SER A 64 -12.61 -16.22 13.46
N TRP A 65 -12.35 -16.24 14.77
CA TRP A 65 -11.49 -15.24 15.41
C TRP A 65 -10.05 -15.29 14.88
N ALA A 66 -9.49 -16.48 14.72
CA ALA A 66 -8.16 -16.66 14.14
C ALA A 66 -8.11 -16.17 12.69
N GLY A 67 -9.15 -16.46 11.90
CA GLY A 67 -9.22 -16.01 10.51
C GLY A 67 -9.39 -14.50 10.36
N TYR A 68 -10.23 -13.89 11.19
CA TYR A 68 -10.40 -12.44 11.22
C TYR A 68 -9.08 -11.74 11.58
N THR A 69 -8.41 -12.17 12.65
CA THR A 69 -7.14 -11.60 13.10
C THR A 69 -6.02 -11.81 12.08
N PHE A 70 -5.91 -13.01 11.50
CA PHE A 70 -4.94 -13.29 10.44
C PHE A 70 -5.18 -12.45 9.19
N GLY A 71 -6.44 -12.32 8.75
CA GLY A 71 -6.83 -11.49 7.61
C GLY A 71 -6.44 -10.03 7.81
N LEU A 72 -6.73 -9.47 8.99
CA LEU A 72 -6.32 -8.12 9.38
C LEU A 72 -4.80 -7.93 9.37
N ILE A 73 -4.05 -8.86 9.96
CA ILE A 73 -2.58 -8.77 10.01
C ILE A 73 -1.99 -8.85 8.60
N ASN A 74 -2.50 -9.73 7.75
CA ASN A 74 -2.02 -9.87 6.38
C ASN A 74 -2.34 -8.62 5.54
N TYR A 75 -3.57 -8.10 5.66
CA TYR A 75 -3.97 -6.85 5.02
C TYR A 75 -3.10 -5.68 5.48
N TRP A 76 -2.87 -5.56 6.79
CA TRP A 76 -1.98 -4.56 7.37
C TRP A 76 -0.56 -4.65 6.80
N ARG A 77 0.04 -5.85 6.78
CA ARG A 77 1.37 -6.06 6.22
C ARG A 77 1.45 -5.66 4.76
N LYS A 78 0.45 -6.04 3.96
CA LYS A 78 0.37 -5.68 2.54
C LYS A 78 0.27 -4.15 2.37
N SER A 79 -0.65 -3.52 3.09
CA SER A 79 -0.85 -2.06 3.04
C SER A 79 0.40 -1.31 3.49
N SER A 80 1.10 -1.80 4.52
CA SER A 80 2.35 -1.22 5.01
C SER A 80 3.43 -1.22 3.94
N ARG A 81 3.62 -2.35 3.25
CA ARG A 81 4.60 -2.46 2.16
C ARG A 81 4.28 -1.49 1.03
N THR A 82 3.01 -1.37 0.67
CA THR A 82 2.55 -0.40 -0.31
C THR A 82 2.85 1.04 0.13
N ALA A 83 2.59 1.38 1.40
CA ALA A 83 2.91 2.70 1.94
C ALA A 83 4.42 3.01 1.88
N PHE A 84 5.27 2.04 2.24
CA PHE A 84 6.73 2.21 2.13
C PHE A 84 7.19 2.32 0.68
N TYR A 85 6.59 1.55 -0.23
CA TYR A 85 6.86 1.68 -1.66
C TYR A 85 6.55 3.10 -2.17
N TYR A 86 5.38 3.65 -1.83
CA TYR A 86 5.04 5.03 -2.20
C TYR A 86 5.95 6.06 -1.53
N ALA A 87 6.36 5.82 -0.28
CA ALA A 87 7.30 6.69 0.42
C ALA A 87 8.67 6.74 -0.27
N ARG A 88 9.09 5.62 -0.86
CA ARG A 88 10.35 5.51 -1.61
C ARG A 88 10.23 6.12 -3.00
N GLN A 89 9.20 5.77 -3.77
CA GLN A 89 9.08 6.15 -5.19
C GLN A 89 8.50 7.55 -5.40
N TYR A 90 7.57 7.99 -4.54
CA TYR A 90 6.82 9.24 -4.68
C TYR A 90 6.76 10.02 -3.35
N PRO A 91 7.91 10.40 -2.76
CA PRO A 91 7.98 11.00 -1.43
C PRO A 91 7.21 12.31 -1.33
N THR A 92 7.26 13.13 -2.39
CA THR A 92 6.61 14.46 -2.44
C THR A 92 5.09 14.36 -2.44
N LEU A 93 4.54 13.42 -3.24
CA LEU A 93 3.10 13.17 -3.28
C LEU A 93 2.60 12.64 -1.94
N LEU A 94 3.31 11.67 -1.37
CA LEU A 94 2.95 11.10 -0.08
C LEU A 94 3.02 12.16 1.03
N ALA A 95 4.08 12.98 1.05
CA ALA A 95 4.22 14.07 2.02
C ALA A 95 3.10 15.12 1.86
N HIS A 96 2.75 15.47 0.63
CA HIS A 96 1.63 16.38 0.36
C HIS A 96 0.31 15.80 0.88
N SER A 97 0.00 14.54 0.54
CA SER A 97 -1.19 13.83 1.02
C SER A 97 -1.25 13.73 2.54
N LEU A 98 -0.11 13.43 3.19
CA LEU A 98 0.01 13.43 4.65
C LEU A 98 -0.25 14.81 5.27
N SER A 99 0.18 15.89 4.61
CA SER A 99 -0.07 17.25 5.09
C SER A 99 -1.52 17.72 4.87
N SER A 100 -2.13 17.32 3.75
CA SER A 100 -3.51 17.66 3.38
C SER A 100 -4.55 16.87 4.18
N GLY A 101 -4.32 15.56 4.39
CA GLY A 101 -5.26 14.67 5.07
C GLY A 101 -5.38 14.90 6.59
N ASN A 102 -4.47 15.69 7.17
CA ASN A 102 -4.31 15.86 8.62
C ASN A 102 -4.76 17.23 9.15
N ALA A 103 -5.51 18.03 8.38
CA ALA A 103 -6.01 19.34 8.82
C ALA A 103 -6.80 19.30 10.15
N SER A 104 -7.29 18.13 10.59
CA SER A 104 -8.17 18.00 11.75
C SER A 104 -7.56 17.33 13.00
N MET A 105 -6.40 16.66 12.92
CA MET A 105 -5.91 15.90 14.07
C MET A 105 -4.39 15.77 14.05
N GLU A 106 -3.73 16.48 14.97
CA GLU A 106 -2.30 16.45 15.31
C GLU A 106 -1.32 17.31 14.46
N ARG A 107 -0.93 18.46 15.04
CA ARG A 107 0.22 19.27 14.60
C ARG A 107 1.55 18.51 14.60
N ASN A 108 1.63 17.35 15.28
CA ASN A 108 2.82 16.53 15.39
C ASN A 108 3.09 15.67 14.15
N PHE A 109 2.14 15.59 13.21
CA PHE A 109 2.27 14.79 11.98
C PHE A 109 2.74 15.61 10.78
N ARG A 110 3.56 16.64 11.00
CA ARG A 110 4.13 17.40 9.87
C ARG A 110 5.44 16.73 9.45
N VAL A 111 5.47 16.21 8.22
CA VAL A 111 6.69 15.67 7.62
C VAL A 111 7.72 16.79 7.52
N PRO A 112 8.93 16.64 8.09
CA PRO A 112 9.97 17.66 7.95
C PRO A 112 10.43 17.77 6.50
N VAL A 113 10.56 19.00 5.98
CA VAL A 113 10.99 19.26 4.59
C VAL A 113 12.35 18.61 4.30
N LYS A 114 13.25 18.57 5.29
CA LYS A 114 14.56 17.92 5.18
C LYS A 114 14.47 16.43 4.84
N VAL A 115 13.45 15.73 5.36
CA VAL A 115 13.22 14.30 5.13
C VAL A 115 12.74 14.05 3.70
N VAL A 116 11.88 14.93 3.18
CA VAL A 116 11.39 14.86 1.80
C VAL A 116 12.55 15.12 0.83
N GLN A 117 13.33 16.18 1.05
CA GLN A 117 14.49 16.52 0.22
C GLN A 117 15.54 15.41 0.22
N ALA A 118 15.83 14.81 1.38
CA ALA A 118 16.75 13.68 1.47
C ALA A 118 16.28 12.48 0.64
N SER A 119 14.98 12.20 0.63
CA SER A 119 14.39 11.11 -0.15
C SER A 119 14.42 11.39 -1.65
N GLU A 120 14.16 12.63 -2.06
CA GLU A 120 14.26 13.06 -3.47
C GLU A 120 15.70 13.01 -3.98
N LEU A 121 16.68 13.44 -3.18
CA LEU A 121 18.09 13.35 -3.54
C LEU A 121 18.51 11.89 -3.73
N ARG A 122 18.08 10.98 -2.85
CA ARG A 122 18.36 9.54 -2.98
C ARG A 122 17.73 8.95 -4.24
N LEU A 123 16.52 9.37 -4.60
CA LEU A 123 15.88 8.96 -5.85
C LEU A 123 16.63 9.44 -7.09
N ARG A 124 17.14 10.69 -7.07
CA ARG A 124 17.93 11.23 -8.18
C ARG A 124 19.25 10.50 -8.34
N GLN A 125 19.95 10.24 -7.24
CA GLN A 125 21.18 9.44 -7.25
C GLN A 125 20.92 8.04 -7.82
N GLN A 126 19.88 7.35 -7.33
CA GLN A 126 19.52 6.02 -7.83
C GLN A 126 19.23 6.03 -9.34
N LYS A 127 18.61 7.09 -9.87
CA LYS A 127 18.35 7.22 -11.30
C LYS A 127 19.61 7.49 -12.12
N GLU A 128 20.53 8.31 -11.61
CA GLU A 128 21.84 8.55 -12.25
C GLU A 128 22.67 7.26 -12.31
N ASP A 129 22.60 6.42 -11.27
CA ASP A 129 23.26 5.12 -11.23
C ASP A 129 22.64 4.13 -12.24
N ASP A 130 21.30 4.08 -12.34
CA ASP A 130 20.57 3.19 -13.27
C ASP A 130 20.79 3.57 -14.76
N GLU A 131 21.06 4.85 -15.07
CA GLU A 131 21.40 5.32 -16.42
C GLU A 131 22.91 5.15 -16.75
N GLY A 132 23.72 4.83 -15.73
CA GLY A 132 25.19 4.90 -15.77
C GLY A 132 25.94 3.69 -16.31
N ASP A 133 25.38 2.48 -16.31
CA ASP A 133 26.11 1.29 -16.79
C ASP A 133 25.17 0.13 -17.19
N GLY A 134 24.96 -0.02 -18.50
CA GLY A 134 24.79 -1.35 -19.07
C GLY A 134 26.19 -1.96 -19.16
N ASP A 135 26.39 -3.11 -18.50
CA ASP A 135 27.58 -3.99 -18.53
C ASP A 135 28.29 -4.18 -17.17
N GLY A 136 27.55 -4.36 -16.07
CA GLY A 136 28.12 -4.72 -14.77
C GLY A 136 27.32 -5.82 -14.05
N GLU A 137 27.74 -7.08 -14.19
CA GLU A 137 27.39 -8.14 -13.23
C GLU A 137 27.89 -7.73 -11.83
N GLY A 138 26.98 -7.51 -10.89
CA GLY A 138 27.35 -7.05 -9.56
C GLY A 138 26.17 -6.97 -8.59
N ASP A 139 25.76 -8.12 -8.09
CA ASP A 139 25.04 -8.28 -6.84
C ASP A 139 25.83 -7.64 -5.68
N GLU A 140 25.54 -6.38 -5.34
CA GLU A 140 25.76 -5.88 -3.99
C GLU A 140 24.87 -4.66 -3.75
N SER A 141 23.88 -4.84 -2.88
CA SER A 141 23.05 -3.75 -2.36
C SER A 141 23.93 -2.86 -1.49
N THR A 142 24.60 -1.90 -2.13
CA THR A 142 25.30 -0.84 -1.43
C THR A 142 24.25 0.02 -0.73
N ASP A 143 24.13 -0.19 0.58
CA ASP A 143 23.59 0.81 1.49
C ASP A 143 24.50 2.04 1.40
N ILE A 144 24.29 2.86 0.38
CA ILE A 144 24.92 4.16 0.24
C ILE A 144 24.64 4.92 1.54
N GLU A 145 25.71 5.16 2.31
CA GLU A 145 25.74 6.02 3.49
C GLU A 145 25.30 7.43 3.07
N THR A 146 23.98 7.62 2.99
CA THR A 146 23.36 8.93 2.86
C THR A 146 23.56 9.60 4.22
N GLY A 147 24.72 10.24 4.41
CA GLY A 147 25.23 10.73 5.69
C GLY A 147 24.15 11.19 6.68
N GLY A 148 23.74 10.29 7.58
CA GLY A 148 22.74 10.52 8.63
C GLY A 148 21.37 11.08 8.21
N ALA A 149 21.08 11.20 6.90
CA ALA A 149 19.87 11.85 6.43
C ALA A 149 18.70 10.87 6.47
N ILE A 150 17.82 11.05 7.45
CA ILE A 150 16.64 10.20 7.65
C ILE A 150 15.72 10.31 6.43
N THR A 151 15.53 9.21 5.71
CA THR A 151 14.60 9.15 4.57
C THR A 151 13.14 9.15 5.05
N LEU A 152 12.19 9.38 4.14
CA LEU A 152 10.76 9.35 4.46
C LEU A 152 10.34 7.97 4.96
N GLU A 153 10.87 6.90 4.37
CA GLU A 153 10.63 5.53 4.83
C GLU A 153 11.11 5.36 6.28
N ASP A 154 12.33 5.78 6.59
CA ASP A 154 12.89 5.68 7.95
C ASP A 154 12.09 6.49 8.96
N TRP A 155 11.66 7.70 8.58
CA TRP A 155 10.84 8.56 9.42
C TRP A 155 9.47 7.92 9.75
N ILE A 156 8.88 7.21 8.78
CA ILE A 156 7.64 6.46 8.98
C ILE A 156 7.90 5.28 9.93
N ARG A 157 8.96 4.50 9.70
CA ARG A 157 9.33 3.34 10.53
C ARG A 157 9.61 3.75 11.99
N GLN A 158 10.34 4.83 12.21
CA GLN A 158 10.68 5.34 13.55
C GLN A 158 9.45 5.89 14.30
N GLY A 159 8.39 6.26 13.59
CA GLY A 159 7.18 6.83 14.17
C GLY A 159 6.21 5.84 14.79
N GLY A 160 6.51 4.54 14.73
CA GLY A 160 5.65 3.49 15.25
C GLY A 160 4.34 3.31 14.50
N LEU A 161 3.38 2.63 15.14
CA LEU A 161 2.12 2.21 14.52
C LEU A 161 1.32 3.39 13.98
N GLY A 162 1.25 4.48 14.73
CA GLY A 162 0.49 5.68 14.34
C GLY A 162 0.99 6.22 12.99
N ARG A 163 2.30 6.42 12.84
CA ARG A 163 2.83 6.95 11.57
C ARG A 163 2.61 6.01 10.40
N VAL A 164 2.85 4.72 10.61
CA VAL A 164 2.62 3.70 9.59
C VAL A 164 1.15 3.70 9.13
N THR A 165 0.19 3.77 10.06
CA THR A 165 -1.25 3.81 9.74
C THR A 165 -1.60 5.01 8.87
N TRP A 166 -1.14 6.19 9.24
CA TRP A 166 -1.43 7.42 8.49
C TRP A 166 -0.76 7.42 7.14
N SER A 167 0.46 6.89 7.04
CA SER A 167 1.14 6.70 5.75
C SER A 167 0.41 5.71 4.86
N MET A 168 -0.18 4.64 5.39
CA MET A 168 -1.05 3.75 4.61
C MET A 168 -2.28 4.48 4.06
N LEU A 169 -2.95 5.27 4.91
CA LEU A 169 -4.12 6.04 4.48
C LEU A 169 -3.76 7.08 3.41
N ALA A 170 -2.64 7.79 3.59
CA ALA A 170 -2.15 8.78 2.63
C ALA A 170 -1.69 8.13 1.32
N ALA A 171 -1.07 6.95 1.38
CA ALA A 171 -0.72 6.17 0.20
C ALA A 171 -1.96 5.77 -0.60
N GLN A 172 -3.05 5.43 0.09
CA GLN A 172 -4.31 5.09 -0.58
C GLN A 172 -5.01 6.28 -1.22
N SER A 173 -4.94 7.48 -0.64
CA SER A 173 -5.45 8.68 -1.31
C SER A 173 -4.58 9.07 -2.51
N CYS A 174 -3.26 8.91 -2.43
CA CYS A 174 -2.35 9.15 -3.54
C CYS A 174 -2.48 8.14 -4.68
N ARG A 175 -3.10 6.98 -4.45
CA ARG A 175 -3.11 5.88 -5.42
C ARG A 175 -3.67 6.31 -6.77
N THR A 176 -4.77 7.06 -6.78
CA THR A 176 -5.39 7.55 -8.01
C THR A 176 -4.47 8.53 -8.74
N ASP A 177 -3.86 9.46 -8.02
CA ASP A 177 -2.93 10.45 -8.59
C ASP A 177 -1.70 9.76 -9.19
N VAL A 178 -1.16 8.73 -8.52
CA VAL A 178 -0.01 7.97 -9.04
C VAL A 178 -0.41 7.14 -10.26
N GLU A 179 -1.59 6.51 -10.26
CA GLU A 179 -2.09 5.77 -11.43
C GLU A 179 -2.27 6.71 -12.64
N GLU A 180 -2.70 7.95 -12.41
CA GLU A 180 -2.83 8.97 -13.46
C GLU A 180 -1.45 9.43 -13.98
N LEU A 181 -0.50 9.72 -13.09
CA LEU A 181 0.87 10.08 -13.47
C LEU A 181 1.54 8.96 -14.29
N GLN A 182 1.42 7.71 -13.85
CA GLN A 182 1.96 6.57 -14.59
C GLN A 182 1.29 6.39 -15.95
N ARG A 183 -0.02 6.70 -16.07
CA ARG A 183 -0.72 6.68 -17.35
C ARG A 183 -0.23 7.78 -18.28
N GLN A 184 0.01 8.98 -17.76
CA GLN A 184 0.57 10.09 -18.53
C GLN A 184 1.98 9.78 -19.02
N GLU A 185 2.86 9.25 -18.17
CA GLU A 185 4.21 8.83 -18.56
C GLU A 185 4.20 7.77 -19.66
N ARG A 186 3.35 6.75 -19.53
CA ARG A 186 3.21 5.71 -20.58
C ARG A 186 2.75 6.29 -21.90
N GLN A 187 1.80 7.24 -21.88
CA GLN A 187 1.32 7.88 -23.09
C GLN A 187 2.42 8.70 -23.76
N GLN A 188 3.20 9.47 -23.00
CA GLN A 188 4.33 10.24 -23.52
C GLN A 188 5.38 9.33 -24.17
N ILE A 189 5.68 8.17 -23.60
CA ILE A 189 6.61 7.20 -24.20
C ILE A 189 6.08 6.71 -25.55
N VAL A 190 4.78 6.39 -25.64
CA VAL A 190 4.15 5.95 -26.89
C VAL A 190 4.19 7.07 -27.94
N ASP A 191 3.82 8.28 -27.57
CA ASP A 191 3.80 9.45 -28.47
C ASP A 191 5.20 9.77 -29.00
N ASN A 192 6.22 9.76 -28.12
CA ASN A 192 7.63 9.96 -28.50
C ASN A 192 8.14 8.85 -29.43
N HIS A 193 7.71 7.60 -29.22
CA HIS A 193 8.04 6.50 -30.12
C HIS A 193 7.36 6.65 -31.48
N GLN A 194 6.11 7.10 -31.50
CA GLN A 194 5.37 7.32 -32.75
C GLN A 194 5.99 8.47 -33.56
N GLU A 195 6.43 9.56 -32.92
CA GLU A 195 7.13 10.66 -33.59
C GLU A 195 8.49 10.23 -34.16
N LYS A 196 9.21 9.33 -33.48
CA LYS A 196 10.54 8.89 -33.91
C LYS A 196 10.50 7.91 -35.09
N TYR A 197 9.40 7.19 -35.30
CA TYR A 197 9.30 6.10 -36.27
C TYR A 197 8.15 6.22 -37.29
N GLY A 198 7.31 7.25 -37.19
CA GLY A 198 6.20 7.53 -38.13
C GLY A 198 6.55 8.62 -39.13
#